data_AF-A0A9N7UYA5-F1
#
_entry.id   AF-A0A9N7UYA5-F1
#
_cell.length_a   1.000
_cell.length_b   1.000
_cell.length_c   1.000
_cell.angle_alpha   90.00
_cell.angle_beta   90.00
_cell.angle_gamma   90.00
#
_symmetry.space_group_name_H-M   'P 1'
#
loop_
_entity.id
_entity.type
_entity.pdbx_description
1 polymer ?
#
loop_
_entity_poly.entity_id
_entity_poly.type
_entity_poly.pdbx_seq_one_letter_code
_entity_poly.pdbx_strand_id
1 'polypeptide(L)'
;MPRNYTRKTTWGQTPLAEMESAAAEVMQGKKSLRKAGRDRNIDKTTLKRFIKKKEKGKVKSVAWGAVAENGREVHGETSPTFRGFLHPENNYSCAYEHHHSSPVYAPKVPLVQLSQPGDILKDSSVSLTCSSDANPPPAYTWYKENQALLNRAAQLVFRSIPLSDSGEYYCTAENALGKTASKRVLIML
;
A
#
# COMPACT_ATOMS: atom_id res chain seq x y z
N MET A 1 15.25 13.92 -7.00
CA MET A 1 14.45 14.59 -8.04
C MET A 1 13.05 14.00 -8.03
N PRO A 2 11.99 14.83 -7.98
CA PRO A 2 10.62 14.35 -8.03
C PRO A 2 10.39 13.68 -9.37
N ARG A 3 10.14 12.36 -9.36
CA ARG A 3 9.84 11.62 -10.58
C ARG A 3 8.40 11.96 -10.98
N ASN A 4 8.23 12.44 -12.21
CA ASN A 4 6.93 12.58 -12.87
C ASN A 4 6.29 11.19 -12.98
N TYR A 5 5.55 10.78 -11.95
CA TYR A 5 4.77 9.54 -11.99
C TYR A 5 3.43 9.83 -12.67
N THR A 6 3.43 10.03 -13.98
CA THR A 6 2.22 9.85 -14.81
C THR A 6 1.95 8.36 -14.99
N ARG A 7 1.70 7.62 -13.91
CA ARG A 7 1.00 6.35 -14.00
C ARG A 7 -0.46 6.63 -13.69
N LYS A 8 -1.34 6.31 -14.65
CA LYS A 8 -2.78 6.12 -14.38
C LYS A 8 -2.89 4.92 -13.44
N THR A 9 -2.74 5.16 -12.15
CA THR A 9 -2.95 4.14 -11.14
C THR A 9 -4.38 4.27 -10.67
N THR A 10 -5.22 3.32 -11.09
CA THR A 10 -6.41 2.96 -10.34
C THR A 10 -5.94 2.39 -9.01
N TRP A 11 -5.81 3.26 -8.02
CA TRP A 11 -5.62 2.87 -6.62
C TRP A 11 -6.85 2.06 -6.19
N GLY A 12 -6.66 1.08 -5.30
CA GLY A 12 -7.68 0.10 -4.91
C GLY A 12 -9.07 0.67 -4.68
N GLN A 13 -10.10 -0.19 -4.79
CA GLN A 13 -11.54 0.13 -4.82
C GLN A 13 -11.85 1.49 -4.19
N THR A 14 -12.25 2.45 -5.02
CA THR A 14 -12.67 3.77 -4.54
C THR A 14 -13.76 3.59 -3.48
N PRO A 15 -13.87 4.49 -2.47
CA PRO A 15 -15.01 4.50 -1.57
C PRO A 15 -16.35 4.41 -2.32
N LEU A 16 -16.41 4.94 -3.55
CA LEU A 16 -17.55 4.72 -4.44
C LEU A 16 -17.71 3.24 -4.82
N ALA A 17 -16.67 2.57 -5.34
CA ALA A 17 -16.76 1.15 -5.68
C ALA A 17 -17.15 0.29 -4.47
N GLU A 18 -16.64 0.60 -3.28
CA GLU A 18 -17.03 -0.05 -2.03
C GLU A 18 -18.49 0.25 -1.65
N MET A 19 -18.92 1.52 -1.73
CA MET A 19 -20.32 1.93 -1.52
C MET A 19 -21.27 1.33 -2.55
N GLU A 20 -20.86 1.21 -3.81
CA GLU A 20 -21.63 0.60 -4.89
C GLU A 20 -21.75 -0.90 -4.72
N SER A 21 -20.66 -1.58 -4.34
CA SER A 21 -20.65 -3.01 -4.01
C SER A 21 -21.54 -3.28 -2.79
N ALA A 22 -21.42 -2.50 -1.72
CA ALA A 22 -22.27 -2.59 -0.53
C ALA A 22 -23.75 -2.33 -0.85
N ALA A 23 -24.03 -1.28 -1.62
CA ALA A 23 -25.38 -0.93 -2.03
C ALA A 23 -26.00 -2.02 -2.92
N ALA A 24 -25.22 -2.63 -3.83
CA ALA A 24 -25.68 -3.73 -4.67
C ALA A 24 -26.06 -4.96 -3.83
N GLU A 25 -25.27 -5.33 -2.83
CA GLU A 25 -25.61 -6.42 -1.90
C GLU A 25 -26.91 -6.17 -1.13
N VAL A 26 -27.16 -4.92 -0.72
CA VAL A 26 -28.39 -4.54 -0.01
C VAL A 26 -29.61 -4.52 -0.94
N MET A 27 -29.49 -3.90 -2.12
CA MET A 27 -30.58 -3.80 -3.10
C MET A 27 -30.96 -5.16 -3.69
N GLN A 28 -30.00 -6.07 -3.83
CA GLN A 28 -30.24 -7.46 -4.27
C GLN A 28 -30.76 -8.37 -3.15
N GLY A 29 -30.99 -7.84 -1.93
CA GLY A 29 -31.44 -8.62 -0.78
C GLY A 29 -30.43 -9.62 -0.23
N LYS A 30 -29.17 -9.59 -0.69
CA LYS A 30 -28.11 -10.53 -0.27
C LYS A 30 -27.64 -10.29 1.15
N LYS A 31 -27.67 -9.03 1.62
CA LYS A 31 -27.26 -8.64 2.98
C LYS A 31 -28.15 -7.54 3.54
N SER A 32 -28.28 -7.51 4.86
CA SER A 32 -28.87 -6.35 5.54
C SER A 32 -27.95 -5.13 5.44
N LEU A 33 -28.55 -3.94 5.46
CA LEU A 33 -27.84 -2.66 5.45
C LEU A 33 -26.73 -2.59 6.52
N ARG A 34 -26.98 -3.15 7.72
CA ARG A 34 -26.02 -3.15 8.83
C ARG A 34 -24.82 -4.07 8.57
N LYS A 35 -25.04 -5.23 7.94
CA LYS A 35 -24.00 -6.20 7.64
C LYS A 35 -23.13 -5.73 6.46
N ALA A 36 -23.75 -5.23 5.40
CA ALA A 36 -23.04 -4.69 4.23
C ALA A 36 -22.13 -3.50 4.59
N GLY A 37 -22.58 -2.60 5.48
CA GLY A 37 -21.76 -1.49 5.98
C GLY A 37 -20.60 -1.97 6.86
N ARG A 38 -20.85 -2.89 7.81
CA ARG A 38 -19.82 -3.40 8.72
C ARG A 38 -18.67 -4.09 7.99
N ASP A 39 -18.96 -4.90 6.97
CA ASP A 39 -17.96 -5.65 6.20
C ASP A 39 -16.96 -4.74 5.46
N ARG A 40 -17.31 -3.47 5.24
CA ARG A 40 -16.50 -2.47 4.52
C ARG A 40 -16.18 -1.22 5.35
N ASN A 41 -16.43 -1.28 6.66
CA ASN A 41 -16.27 -0.13 7.58
C ASN A 41 -17.03 1.15 7.13
N ILE A 42 -18.19 0.99 6.49
CA ILE A 42 -19.05 2.09 6.05
C ILE A 42 -20.15 2.31 7.08
N ASP A 43 -20.32 3.57 7.52
CA ASP A 43 -21.43 3.92 8.42
C ASP A 43 -22.79 3.61 7.78
N LYS A 44 -23.69 3.05 8.59
CA LYS A 44 -25.04 2.65 8.17
C LYS A 44 -25.83 3.84 7.63
N THR A 45 -25.68 5.04 8.20
CA THR A 45 -26.45 6.22 7.77
C THR A 45 -25.96 6.71 6.41
N THR A 46 -24.66 6.65 6.17
CA THR A 46 -24.03 6.96 4.88
C THR A 46 -24.45 5.98 3.80
N LEU A 47 -24.38 4.68 4.08
CA LEU A 47 -24.80 3.66 3.11
C LEU A 47 -26.29 3.82 2.76
N LYS A 48 -27.14 4.14 3.75
CA LYS A 48 -28.57 4.43 3.54
C LYS A 48 -28.78 5.65 2.65
N ARG A 49 -28.02 6.74 2.90
CA ARG A 49 -28.10 7.99 2.14
C ARG A 49 -27.64 7.77 0.69
N PHE A 50 -26.59 6.96 0.50
CA PHE A 50 -26.07 6.59 -0.80
C PHE A 50 -27.11 5.83 -1.65
N ILE A 51 -27.73 4.78 -1.09
CA ILE A 51 -28.79 4.00 -1.78
C ILE A 51 -29.96 4.92 -2.17
N LYS A 52 -30.42 5.78 -1.26
CA LYS A 52 -31.51 6.74 -1.53
C LYS A 52 -31.16 7.74 -2.64
N LYS A 53 -29.89 8.15 -2.76
CA LYS A 53 -29.43 9.00 -3.87
C LYS A 53 -29.38 8.21 -5.19
N LYS A 54 -29.00 6.92 -5.14
CA LYS A 54 -28.89 6.02 -6.30
C LYS A 54 -30.26 5.71 -6.91
N GLU A 55 -31.24 5.36 -6.10
CA GLU A 55 -32.64 5.14 -6.52
C GLU A 55 -33.26 6.39 -7.17
N LYS A 56 -32.86 7.60 -6.74
CA LYS A 56 -33.34 8.87 -7.29
C LYS A 56 -32.63 9.28 -8.59
N GLY A 57 -31.74 8.47 -9.14
CA GLY A 57 -30.91 8.83 -10.30
C GLY A 57 -30.00 10.04 -10.05
N LYS A 58 -29.79 10.41 -8.78
CA LYS A 58 -28.98 11.59 -8.38
C LYS A 58 -27.51 11.25 -8.16
N VAL A 59 -27.15 9.97 -8.16
CA VAL A 59 -25.75 9.53 -8.25
C VAL A 59 -25.34 9.66 -9.71
N LYS A 60 -24.88 10.85 -10.11
CA LYS A 60 -24.16 11.01 -11.38
C LYS A 60 -22.83 10.27 -11.23
N SER A 61 -22.44 9.54 -12.26
CA SER A 61 -21.30 8.60 -12.38
C SER A 61 -19.91 9.13 -12.03
N VAL A 62 -19.79 10.31 -11.44
CA VAL A 62 -18.51 10.92 -11.07
C VAL A 62 -18.33 10.74 -9.56
N ALA A 63 -17.59 9.69 -9.21
CA ALA A 63 -17.09 9.49 -7.86
C ALA A 63 -16.27 10.71 -7.46
N TRP A 64 -16.68 11.39 -6.41
CA TRP A 64 -15.84 12.39 -5.77
C TRP A 64 -14.91 11.65 -4.81
N GLY A 65 -13.61 11.86 -4.99
CA GLY A 65 -12.58 11.41 -4.08
C GLY A 65 -11.65 12.58 -3.82
N ALA A 66 -11.92 13.40 -2.80
CA ALA A 66 -10.92 14.37 -2.37
C ALA A 66 -9.70 13.59 -1.86
N VAL A 67 -8.53 13.93 -2.37
CA VAL A 67 -7.27 13.35 -1.89
C VAL A 67 -6.83 14.17 -0.68
N ALA A 68 -6.88 13.56 0.50
CA ALA A 68 -6.40 14.19 1.72
C ALA A 68 -4.90 13.92 1.88
N GLU A 69 -4.09 14.96 2.06
CA GLU A 69 -2.70 14.91 2.47
C GLU A 69 -2.63 15.20 3.96
N ASN A 70 -2.20 14.24 4.78
CA ASN A 70 -2.10 14.42 6.24
C ASN A 70 -3.41 14.96 6.87
N GLY A 71 -4.56 14.58 6.30
CA GLY A 71 -5.89 15.02 6.74
C GLY A 71 -6.36 16.37 6.18
N ARG A 72 -5.56 17.05 5.35
CA ARG A 72 -5.97 18.26 4.62
C ARG A 72 -6.42 17.90 3.22
N GLU A 73 -7.60 18.34 2.81
CA GLU A 73 -8.08 18.17 1.43
C GLU A 73 -7.23 19.01 0.49
N VAL A 74 -6.48 18.36 -0.41
CA VAL A 74 -5.56 19.07 -1.32
C VAL A 74 -6.21 19.36 -2.66
N HIS A 75 -7.11 18.47 -3.12
CA HIS A 75 -7.82 18.66 -4.38
C HIS A 75 -9.14 17.89 -4.43
N GLY A 76 -10.24 18.62 -4.54
CA GLY A 76 -11.59 18.07 -4.75
C GLY A 76 -11.90 17.99 -6.25
N GLU A 77 -11.17 17.15 -6.99
CA GLU A 77 -11.43 16.99 -8.43
C GLU A 77 -12.54 15.97 -8.70
N THR A 78 -13.41 16.31 -9.66
CA THR A 78 -14.49 15.50 -10.24
C THR A 78 -13.96 14.34 -11.09
N SER A 79 -13.08 13.51 -10.55
CA SER A 79 -12.41 12.48 -11.34
C SER A 79 -12.25 11.17 -10.56
N PRO A 80 -12.55 10.00 -11.17
CA PRO A 80 -12.27 8.70 -10.57
C PRO A 80 -10.77 8.40 -10.45
N THR A 81 -9.91 9.28 -10.99
CA THR A 81 -8.46 9.17 -10.94
C THR A 81 -7.85 10.50 -10.54
N PHE A 82 -7.05 10.52 -9.48
CA PHE A 82 -6.21 11.66 -9.16
C PHE A 82 -5.03 11.74 -10.14
N ARG A 83 -4.80 12.93 -10.71
CA ARG A 83 -3.65 13.20 -11.58
C ARG A 83 -2.89 14.38 -11.00
N GLY A 84 -1.75 14.08 -10.37
CA GLY A 84 -0.92 15.09 -9.76
C GLY A 84 0.40 14.51 -9.28
N PHE A 85 1.24 15.38 -8.73
CA PHE A 85 2.48 14.97 -8.09
C PHE A 85 2.17 14.28 -6.76
N LEU A 86 2.71 13.08 -6.61
CA LEU A 86 2.64 12.35 -5.35
C LEU A 86 3.95 12.54 -4.60
N HIS A 87 3.78 12.85 -3.33
CA HIS A 87 4.78 13.10 -2.31
C HIS A 87 4.89 11.83 -1.46
N PRO A 88 6.00 11.07 -1.52
CA PRO A 88 6.17 9.81 -0.81
C PRO A 88 6.03 9.90 0.71
N GLU A 89 6.25 11.08 1.28
CA GLU A 89 6.09 11.41 2.70
C GLU A 89 4.63 11.37 3.16
N ASN A 90 3.69 11.50 2.22
CA ASN A 90 2.28 11.71 2.52
C ASN A 90 1.44 10.45 2.44
N ASN A 91 0.33 10.52 3.16
CA ASN A 91 -0.73 9.52 3.11
C ASN A 91 -1.89 10.09 2.31
N TYR A 92 -2.46 9.27 1.43
CA TYR A 92 -3.54 9.64 0.52
C TYR A 92 -4.76 8.78 0.79
N SER A 93 -5.92 9.39 0.97
CA SER A 93 -7.20 8.65 1.01
C SER A 93 -8.17 9.29 0.04
N CYS A 94 -9.10 8.48 -0.47
CA CYS A 94 -10.24 8.99 -1.21
C CYS A 94 -11.36 9.28 -0.22
N ALA A 95 -12.06 10.40 -0.40
CA ALA A 95 -13.18 10.80 0.46
C ALA A 95 -14.49 11.01 -0.32
N TYR A 96 -15.61 10.52 0.23
CA TYR A 96 -16.96 10.86 -0.20
C TYR A 96 -17.78 11.37 1.01
N GLU A 97 -18.24 12.62 0.95
CA GLU A 97 -18.82 13.32 2.11
C GLU A 97 -17.88 13.22 3.33
N HIS A 98 -18.32 12.61 4.44
CA HIS A 98 -17.51 12.43 5.65
C HIS A 98 -16.87 11.03 5.76
N HIS A 99 -16.82 10.28 4.66
CA HIS A 99 -16.34 8.88 4.64
C HIS A 99 -15.07 8.78 3.82
N HIS A 100 -14.00 8.29 4.45
CA HIS A 100 -12.69 8.14 3.86
C HIS A 100 -12.35 6.66 3.70
N SER A 101 -11.68 6.29 2.60
CA SER A 101 -11.03 4.99 2.51
C SER A 101 -9.88 4.88 3.51
N SER A 102 -9.41 3.66 3.74
CA SER A 102 -8.08 3.47 4.32
C SER A 102 -7.03 4.25 3.51
N PRO A 103 -6.08 4.94 4.17
CA PRO A 103 -5.06 5.69 3.48
C PRO A 103 -4.06 4.76 2.80
N VAL A 104 -3.63 5.14 1.60
CA VAL A 104 -2.50 4.56 0.88
C VAL A 104 -1.29 5.47 1.00
N TYR A 105 -0.10 4.88 1.14
CA TYR A 105 1.14 5.60 1.37
C TYR A 105 2.33 4.80 0.83
N ALA A 106 3.40 5.53 0.47
CA ALA A 106 4.63 4.90 0.01
C ALA A 106 5.31 4.12 1.15
N PRO A 107 6.13 3.11 0.84
CA PRO A 107 6.76 2.30 1.86
C PRO A 107 7.70 3.16 2.73
N LYS A 108 7.60 3.01 4.06
CA LYS A 108 8.56 3.61 4.99
C LYS A 108 9.90 2.90 4.91
N VAL A 109 10.97 3.55 5.40
CA VAL A 109 12.34 3.00 5.36
C VAL A 109 12.33 1.56 5.90
N PRO A 110 12.71 0.55 5.09
CA PRO A 110 12.60 -0.83 5.51
C PRO A 110 13.65 -1.18 6.56
N LEU A 111 13.27 -2.06 7.47
CA LEU A 111 14.17 -2.63 8.47
C LEU A 111 14.65 -4.01 7.99
N VAL A 112 15.95 -4.23 8.05
CA VAL A 112 16.56 -5.53 7.80
C VAL A 112 16.89 -6.19 9.14
N GLN A 113 16.43 -7.42 9.31
CA GLN A 113 16.66 -8.23 10.51
C GLN A 113 17.37 -9.53 10.11
N LEU A 114 18.44 -9.87 10.82
CA LEU A 114 19.11 -11.15 10.68
C LEU A 114 18.46 -12.19 11.60
N SER A 115 18.43 -13.45 11.18
CA SER A 115 17.92 -14.56 12.00
C SER A 115 18.77 -14.85 13.23
N GLN A 116 20.04 -14.46 13.23
CA GLN A 116 20.98 -14.72 14.31
C GLN A 116 21.76 -13.42 14.61
N PRO A 117 21.88 -13.02 15.89
CA PRO A 117 22.76 -11.94 16.28
C PRO A 117 24.22 -12.44 16.38
N GLY A 118 25.19 -11.60 16.01
CA GLY A 118 26.61 -11.88 16.15
C GLY A 118 27.27 -12.42 14.88
N ASP A 119 28.43 -13.07 15.07
CA ASP A 119 29.25 -13.57 13.97
C ASP A 119 28.53 -14.71 13.24
N ILE A 120 28.48 -14.61 11.91
CA ILE A 120 27.89 -15.67 11.08
C ILE A 120 29.03 -16.62 10.73
N LEU A 121 28.83 -17.91 10.93
CA LEU A 121 29.84 -18.91 10.57
C LEU A 121 29.65 -19.37 9.14
N LYS A 122 30.76 -19.64 8.44
CA LYS A 122 30.74 -20.34 7.15
C LYS A 122 29.90 -21.61 7.22
N ASP A 123 29.15 -21.88 6.15
CA ASP A 123 28.29 -23.06 5.98
C ASP A 123 27.09 -23.14 6.95
N SER A 124 26.89 -22.10 7.77
CA SER A 124 25.68 -21.95 8.58
C SER A 124 24.47 -21.51 7.75
N SER A 125 23.27 -21.75 8.30
CA SER A 125 22.02 -21.27 7.74
C SER A 125 21.67 -19.91 8.32
N VAL A 126 21.61 -18.88 7.49
CA VAL A 126 21.25 -17.51 7.87
C VAL A 126 20.14 -16.98 6.97
N SER A 127 19.23 -16.19 7.55
CA SER A 127 18.23 -15.47 6.77
C SER A 127 18.18 -14.00 7.14
N LEU A 128 17.96 -13.17 6.13
CA LEU A 128 17.68 -11.75 6.27
C LEU A 128 16.21 -11.52 5.94
N THR A 129 15.52 -10.81 6.82
CA THR A 129 14.12 -10.43 6.62
C THR A 129 14.03 -8.92 6.46
N CYS A 130 13.40 -8.47 5.38
CA CYS A 130 13.12 -7.08 5.10
C CYS A 130 11.65 -6.79 5.39
N SER A 131 11.37 -5.81 6.26
CA SER A 131 10.02 -5.38 6.60
C SER A 131 9.87 -3.88 6.37
N SER A 132 8.69 -3.45 5.90
CA SER A 132 8.39 -2.04 5.64
C SER A 132 6.90 -1.82 5.87
N ASP A 133 6.57 -0.74 6.56
CA ASP A 133 5.20 -0.27 6.68
C ASP A 133 4.80 0.42 5.36
N ALA A 134 3.83 -0.15 4.65
CA ALA A 134 3.32 0.39 3.40
C ALA A 134 1.89 -0.07 3.15
N ASN A 135 1.11 0.78 2.49
CA ASN A 135 -0.19 0.39 1.95
C ASN A 135 -0.36 0.96 0.53
N PRO A 136 -0.51 0.15 -0.52
CA PRO A 136 -0.56 -1.33 -0.53
C PRO A 136 0.76 -2.00 -0.11
N PRO A 137 0.73 -3.32 0.19
CA PRO A 137 1.92 -4.09 0.49
C PRO A 137 3.02 -3.91 -0.58
N PRO A 138 4.29 -3.76 -0.18
CA PRO A 138 5.36 -3.50 -1.12
C PRO A 138 5.93 -4.81 -1.72
N ALA A 139 6.49 -4.69 -2.92
CA ALA A 139 7.40 -5.68 -3.46
C ALA A 139 8.82 -5.42 -2.94
N TYR A 140 9.56 -6.49 -2.66
CA TYR A 140 10.93 -6.41 -2.18
C TYR A 140 11.94 -6.76 -3.27
N THR A 141 13.13 -6.18 -3.17
CA THR A 141 14.29 -6.57 -3.99
C THR A 141 15.53 -6.47 -3.11
N TRP A 142 16.30 -7.54 -3.06
CA TRP A 142 17.56 -7.60 -2.31
C TRP A 142 18.73 -7.17 -3.18
N TYR A 143 19.74 -6.58 -2.55
CA TYR A 143 20.98 -6.17 -3.18
C TYR A 143 22.15 -6.63 -2.33
N LYS A 144 23.21 -7.08 -2.99
CA LYS A 144 24.54 -7.32 -2.42
C LYS A 144 25.52 -6.40 -3.14
N GLU A 145 26.21 -5.52 -2.44
CA GLU A 145 27.20 -4.61 -3.03
C GLU A 145 26.67 -3.82 -4.25
N ASN A 146 25.43 -3.37 -4.17
CA ASN A 146 24.68 -2.67 -5.24
C ASN A 146 24.23 -3.52 -6.44
N GLN A 147 24.52 -4.82 -6.44
CA GLN A 147 24.00 -5.75 -7.44
C GLN A 147 22.66 -6.31 -6.97
N ALA A 148 21.63 -6.18 -7.81
CA ALA A 148 20.31 -6.72 -7.53
C ALA A 148 20.35 -8.25 -7.55
N LEU A 149 19.83 -8.87 -6.50
CA LEU A 149 19.63 -10.31 -6.44
C LEU A 149 18.29 -10.66 -7.10
N LEU A 150 18.19 -11.88 -7.65
CA LEU A 150 16.95 -12.36 -8.28
C LEU A 150 15.81 -12.56 -7.26
N ASN A 151 16.12 -12.58 -5.97
CA ASN A 151 15.13 -12.78 -4.92
C ASN A 151 14.23 -11.54 -4.74
N ARG A 152 12.92 -11.76 -4.90
CA ARG A 152 11.87 -10.74 -4.73
C ARG A 152 11.01 -10.95 -3.48
N ALA A 153 11.29 -11.97 -2.68
CA ALA A 153 10.62 -12.21 -1.42
C ALA A 153 11.13 -11.24 -0.33
N ALA A 154 10.30 -11.05 0.70
CA ALA A 154 10.70 -10.29 1.90
C ALA A 154 11.90 -10.92 2.62
N GLN A 155 12.11 -12.23 2.46
CA GLN A 155 13.20 -12.96 3.10
C GLN A 155 14.24 -13.43 2.08
N LEU A 156 15.51 -13.22 2.40
CA LEU A 156 16.67 -13.81 1.73
C LEU A 156 17.23 -14.92 2.61
N VAL A 157 17.24 -16.15 2.12
CA VAL A 157 17.62 -17.34 2.89
C VAL A 157 18.85 -17.98 2.28
N PHE A 158 19.92 -18.08 3.08
CA PHE A 158 21.10 -18.87 2.79
C PHE A 158 21.01 -20.16 3.62
N ARG A 159 20.87 -21.31 2.96
CA ARG A 159 20.85 -22.60 3.66
C ARG A 159 22.24 -23.02 4.16
N SER A 160 23.26 -22.60 3.41
CA SER A 160 24.69 -22.80 3.71
C SER A 160 25.41 -21.62 3.07
N ILE A 161 25.89 -20.67 3.87
CA ILE A 161 26.49 -19.43 3.37
C ILE A 161 28.01 -19.61 3.12
N PRO A 162 28.51 -19.42 1.88
CA PRO A 162 29.94 -19.50 1.57
C PRO A 162 30.66 -18.19 1.92
N LEU A 163 31.99 -18.24 2.11
CA LEU A 163 32.83 -17.05 2.36
C LEU A 163 32.65 -15.95 1.30
N SER A 164 32.36 -16.32 0.05
CA SER A 164 32.12 -15.36 -1.04
C SER A 164 30.86 -14.52 -0.83
N ASP A 165 29.98 -14.89 0.11
CA ASP A 165 28.77 -14.16 0.46
C ASP A 165 28.92 -13.12 1.57
N SER A 166 30.13 -12.93 2.09
CA SER A 166 30.45 -11.72 2.84
C SER A 166 30.21 -10.47 1.98
N GLY A 167 29.76 -9.39 2.62
CA GLY A 167 29.49 -8.13 1.95
C GLY A 167 28.30 -7.38 2.54
N GLU A 168 28.03 -6.20 1.97
CA GLU A 168 26.92 -5.35 2.38
C GLU A 168 25.62 -5.73 1.66
N TYR A 169 24.59 -5.99 2.45
CA TYR A 169 23.24 -6.29 1.97
C TYR A 169 22.28 -5.16 2.31
N TYR A 170 21.35 -4.89 1.41
CA TYR A 170 20.20 -4.02 1.68
C TYR A 170 19.02 -4.46 0.82
N CYS A 171 17.82 -4.03 1.19
CA CYS A 171 16.62 -4.26 0.40
C CYS A 171 15.98 -2.94 -0.04
N THR A 172 15.24 -2.98 -1.13
CA THR A 172 14.27 -1.92 -1.47
C THR A 172 12.86 -2.44 -1.31
N ALA A 173 11.98 -1.62 -0.74
CA ALA A 173 10.53 -1.83 -0.73
C ALA A 173 9.89 -0.86 -1.74
N GLU A 174 9.05 -1.40 -2.62
CA GLU A 174 8.42 -0.63 -3.71
C GLU A 174 6.93 -0.95 -3.80
N ASN A 175 6.09 0.09 -3.75
CA ASN A 175 4.71 0.02 -4.19
C ASN A 175 4.48 1.10 -5.25
N ALA A 176 3.24 1.22 -5.74
CA ALA A 176 2.96 2.18 -6.81
C ALA A 176 3.15 3.65 -6.39
N LEU A 177 3.17 3.98 -5.08
CA LEU A 177 3.37 5.34 -4.55
C LEU A 177 4.84 5.71 -4.37
N GLY A 178 5.73 4.72 -4.29
CA GLY A 178 7.15 5.00 -4.14
C GLY A 178 8.01 3.79 -3.87
N LYS A 179 9.32 4.07 -3.86
CA LYS A 179 10.38 3.12 -3.58
C LYS A 179 11.31 3.71 -2.55
N THR A 180 11.68 2.91 -1.56
CA THR A 180 12.67 3.29 -0.55
C THR A 180 13.63 2.14 -0.30
N ALA A 181 14.82 2.45 0.22
CA ALA A 181 15.87 1.48 0.51
C ALA A 181 16.12 1.40 2.02
N SER A 182 16.47 0.20 2.50
CA SER A 182 16.89 0.00 3.87
C SER A 182 18.29 0.57 4.12
N LYS A 183 18.67 0.64 5.40
CA LYS A 183 20.10 0.71 5.76
C LYS A 183 20.80 -0.58 5.28
N ARG A 184 22.11 -0.47 5.07
CA ARG A 184 22.98 -1.61 4.76
C ARG A 184 23.27 -2.39 6.04
N VAL A 185 23.32 -3.70 5.91
CA VAL A 185 23.83 -4.61 6.94
C VAL A 185 25.04 -5.33 6.37
N LEU A 186 26.11 -5.38 7.14
CA LEU A 186 27.32 -6.09 6.75
C LEU A 186 27.22 -7.54 7.24
N ILE A 187 27.40 -8.49 6.34
CA ILE A 187 27.65 -9.89 6.68
C ILE A 187 29.15 -10.13 6.56
N MET A 188 29.78 -10.52 7.65
CA MET A 188 31.16 -11.02 7.70
C MET A 188 31.12 -12.47 8.19
N LEU A 189 31.88 -13.33 7.51
CA LEU A 189 32.00 -14.77 7.76
C LEU A 189 33.43 -15.11 8.17
#